data_AF-A0A6J7RV11-F1
#
_entry.id   AF-A0A6J7RV11-F1
#
_cell.length_a   1.000
_cell.length_b   1.000
_cell.length_c   1.000
_cell.angle_alpha   90.00
_cell.angle_beta   90.00
_cell.angle_gamma   90.00
#
_symmetry.space_group_name_H-M   'P 1'
#
loop_
_entity.id
_entity.type
_entity.pdbx_description
1 polymer ?
#
loop_
_entity_poly.entity_id
_entity_poly.type
_entity_poly.pdbx_seq_one_letter_code
_entity_poly.pdbx_strand_id
1 'polypeptide(L)' 'MVAPESLDTTVDDLAATVLSKPATAVRATKAVLRAALDNEVDSQRRIEREAQVGLLRDIIRNR' A
#
# COMPACT_ATOMS: atom_id res chain seq x y z
N MET A 1 -13.50 17.30 -6.26
CA MET A 1 -13.73 16.92 -7.67
C MET A 1 -12.69 17.66 -8.49
N VAL A 2 -11.99 17.00 -9.40
CA VAL A 2 -10.97 17.64 -10.25
C VAL A 2 -11.64 18.27 -11.48
N ALA A 3 -11.08 19.35 -12.01
CA ALA A 3 -11.60 20.00 -13.21
C ALA A 3 -11.37 19.11 -14.45
N PRO A 4 -12.32 19.03 -15.41
CA PRO A 4 -12.21 18.12 -16.56
C PRO A 4 -10.88 18.22 -17.32
N GLU A 5 -10.40 19.43 -17.52
CA GLU A 5 -9.13 19.75 -18.21
C GLU A 5 -7.88 19.26 -17.46
N SER A 6 -8.01 18.96 -16.17
CA SER A 6 -6.92 18.50 -15.31
C SER A 6 -6.98 17.00 -15.01
N LEU A 7 -8.00 16.29 -15.53
CA LEU A 7 -8.23 14.88 -15.20
C LEU A 7 -7.04 14.00 -15.60
N ASP A 8 -6.57 14.15 -16.83
CA ASP A 8 -5.49 13.32 -17.38
C ASP A 8 -4.19 13.51 -16.58
N THR A 9 -3.76 14.76 -16.37
CA THR A 9 -2.58 15.06 -15.56
C THR A 9 -2.71 14.51 -14.13
N THR A 10 -3.89 14.61 -13.53
CA THR A 10 -4.12 14.10 -12.17
C THR A 10 -4.03 12.58 -12.12
N VAL A 11 -4.54 11.89 -13.15
CA VAL A 11 -4.45 10.43 -13.26
C VAL A 11 -3.00 10.01 -13.45
N ASP A 12 -2.24 10.70 -14.29
CA ASP A 12 -0.82 10.43 -14.52
C ASP A 12 0.00 10.63 -13.24
N ASP A 13 -0.22 11.71 -12.51
CA ASP A 13 0.45 11.99 -11.24
C ASP A 13 0.14 10.92 -10.19
N LEU A 14 -1.11 10.47 -10.11
CA LEU A 14 -1.52 9.38 -9.22
C LEU A 14 -0.83 8.07 -9.62
N ALA A 15 -0.86 7.72 -10.90
CA ALA A 15 -0.24 6.51 -11.41
C ALA A 15 1.27 6.52 -11.14
N ALA A 16 1.96 7.62 -11.44
CA ALA A 16 3.38 7.81 -11.16
C ALA A 16 3.67 7.67 -9.66
N THR A 17 2.85 8.27 -8.81
CA THR A 17 3.00 8.17 -7.34
C THR A 17 2.90 6.72 -6.86
N VAL A 18 1.92 5.97 -7.35
CA VAL A 18 1.73 4.55 -6.99
C VAL A 18 2.89 3.69 -7.52
N LEU A 19 3.29 3.91 -8.77
CA LEU A 19 4.35 3.14 -9.43
C LEU A 19 5.75 3.44 -8.88
N SER A 20 5.95 4.59 -8.22
CA SER A 20 7.22 4.92 -7.55
C SER A 20 7.53 4.05 -6.33
N LYS A 21 6.54 3.29 -5.82
CA LYS A 21 6.68 2.47 -4.61
C LYS A 21 7.00 1.02 -4.97
N PRO A 22 7.74 0.28 -4.11
CA PRO A 22 7.97 -1.15 -4.33
C PRO A 22 6.66 -1.93 -4.43
N ALA A 23 6.50 -2.71 -5.50
CA ALA A 23 5.25 -3.44 -5.79
C ALA A 23 4.81 -4.35 -4.62
N THR A 24 5.76 -5.03 -3.97
CA THR A 24 5.48 -5.87 -2.80
C THR A 24 4.91 -5.07 -1.63
N ALA A 25 5.45 -3.87 -1.37
CA ALA A 25 4.95 -2.99 -0.31
C ALA A 25 3.53 -2.49 -0.60
N VAL A 26 3.25 -2.08 -1.84
CA VAL A 26 1.90 -1.64 -2.24
C VAL A 26 0.88 -2.78 -2.08
N ARG A 27 1.23 -4.00 -2.50
CA ARG A 27 0.36 -5.18 -2.37
C ARG A 27 0.11 -5.55 -0.91
N ALA A 28 1.16 -5.59 -0.09
CA ALA A 28 1.05 -5.90 1.33
C ALA A 28 0.18 -4.88 2.08
N THR A 29 0.43 -3.59 1.88
CA THR A 29 -0.38 -2.52 2.49
C THR A 29 -1.84 -2.59 2.05
N LYS A 30 -2.12 -2.86 0.77
CA LYS A 30 -3.50 -3.07 0.29
C LYS A 30 -4.17 -4.24 1.01
N ALA A 31 -3.47 -5.37 1.18
CA ALA A 31 -4.01 -6.55 1.86
C ALA A 31 -4.34 -6.24 3.32
N VAL A 32 -3.45 -5.55 4.03
CA VAL A 32 -3.64 -5.09 5.42
C VAL A 32 -4.88 -4.19 5.53
N LEU A 33 -5.02 -3.18 4.66
CA LEU A 33 -6.16 -2.26 4.67
C LEU A 33 -7.48 -2.96 4.34
N ARG A 34 -7.47 -3.95 3.45
CA ARG A 34 -8.66 -4.74 3.13
C ARG A 34 -9.09 -5.62 4.30
N ALA A 35 -8.14 -6.25 4.99
CA ALA A 35 -8.42 -7.08 6.16
C ALA A 35 -9.04 -6.27 7.32
N ALA A 36 -8.71 -4.97 7.43
CA ALA A 36 -9.25 -4.09 8.46
C ALA A 36 -10.77 -3.85 8.36
N LEU A 37 -11.38 -4.16 7.21
CA LEU A 37 -12.83 -4.03 7.03
C LEU A 37 -13.61 -5.08 7.83
N ASP A 38 -13.00 -6.25 8.06
CA ASP A 38 -13.68 -7.42 8.63
C ASP A 38 -13.09 -7.85 9.98
N ASN A 39 -11.91 -7.37 10.35
CA ASN A 39 -11.20 -7.80 11.55
C ASN A 39 -11.42 -6.89 12.76
N GLU A 40 -11.48 -7.51 13.94
CA GLU A 40 -11.32 -6.80 15.20
C GLU A 40 -9.92 -6.21 15.34
N VAL A 41 -9.81 -5.14 16.15
CA VAL A 41 -8.60 -4.32 16.29
C VAL A 41 -7.36 -5.14 16.62
N ASP A 42 -7.43 -6.09 17.55
CA ASP A 42 -6.26 -6.87 17.96
C ASP A 42 -5.83 -7.89 16.89
N SER A 43 -6.78 -8.49 16.19
CA SER A 43 -6.50 -9.35 15.03
C SER A 43 -5.84 -8.56 13.91
N GLN A 44 -6.31 -7.33 13.66
CA GLN A 44 -5.74 -6.44 12.66
C GLN A 44 -4.30 -6.01 13.01
N ARG A 45 -4.03 -5.67 14.28
CA ARG A 45 -2.68 -5.33 14.76
C ARG A 45 -1.68 -6.47 14.56
N ARG A 46 -2.11 -7.72 14.73
CA ARG A 46 -1.25 -8.89 14.46
C ARG A 46 -0.91 -8.97 12.96
N ILE A 47 -1.89 -8.82 12.08
CA ILE A 47 -1.71 -8.84 10.63
C ILE A 47 -0.77 -7.72 10.17
N GLU A 48 -0.92 -6.52 10.69
CA GLU A 48 -0.04 -5.37 10.41
C GLU A 48 1.41 -5.69 10.78
N ARG A 49 1.64 -6.23 11.98
CA ARG A 49 2.97 -6.60 12.45
C ARG A 49 3.61 -7.68 11.59
N GLU A 50 2.86 -8.72 11.23
CA GLU A 50 3.36 -9.80 10.36
C GLU A 50 3.76 -9.27 8.97
N ALA A 51 2.93 -8.41 8.37
CA ALA A 51 3.23 -7.75 7.10
C ALA A 51 4.48 -6.87 7.19
N GLN A 52 4.64 -6.11 8.28
CA GLN A 52 5.79 -5.24 8.51
C GLN A 52 7.09 -6.04 8.64
N VAL A 53 7.08 -7.16 9.35
CA VAL A 53 8.25 -8.05 9.47
C VAL A 53 8.64 -8.62 8.10
N GLY A 54 7.66 -9.02 7.28
CA GLY A 54 7.89 -9.47 5.90
C GLY A 54 8.59 -8.39 5.05
N LEU A 55 8.06 -7.16 5.10
CA LEU A 55 8.63 -6.01 4.40
C LEU A 55 10.07 -5.69 4.81
N LEU A 56 10.36 -5.71 6.11
CA LEU A 56 11.72 -5.45 6.61
C LEU A 56 12.72 -6.50 6.10
N ARG A 57 12.32 -7.78 6.06
CA ARG A 57 13.17 -8.85 5.53
C ARG A 57 13.48 -8.65 4.05
N ASP A 58 12.48 -8.27 3.26
CA ASP A 58 12.66 -8.02 1.83
C ASP A 58 13.54 -6.78 1.56
N ILE A 59 13.41 -5.72 2.37
CA ILE A 59 14.29 -4.55 2.29
C ILE A 59 15.73 -4.93 2.59
N ILE A 60 15.97 -5.74 3.62
CA ILE A 60 17.32 -6.21 3.98
C ILE A 60 17.92 -7.09 2.88
N ARG A 61 17.11 -7.96 2.25
CA ARG A 61 17.56 -8.88 1.19
C ARG A 61 17.90 -8.16 -0.13
N ASN A 62 17.19 -7.08 -0.44
CA ASN A 62 17.32 -6.34 -1.70
C ASN A 62 18.18 -5.07 -1.57
N ARG A 63 18.99 -4.97 -0.52
CA ARG A 63 19.92 -3.86 -0.25
C ARG A 63 21.31 -4.19 -0.77
#